data_AF-S9SHR7-F1
#
_entry.id   AF-S9SHR7-F1
#
_cell.length_a   1.000
_cell.length_b   1.000
_cell.length_c   1.000
_cell.angle_alpha   90.00
_cell.angle_beta   90.00
_cell.angle_gamma   90.00
#
_symmetry.space_group_name_H-M   'P 1'
#
loop_
_entity.id
_entity.type
_entity.pdbx_description
1 polymer ?
#
loop_
_entity_poly.entity_id
_entity_poly.type
_entity_poly.pdbx_seq_one_letter_code
_entity_poly.pdbx_strand_id
1 'polypeptide(L)'
;MDAYLRLGRGGPVRAVTLRQIRPEDERIHGARAADIRSEACLRLDLGPGTRPGMLVLGSEDPHHFSPQQGTDLLAFFGAVFERALRRWLA
;
A
#
# COMPACT_ATOMS: atom_id res chain seq x y z
N MET A 1 -3.25 10.64 0.03
CA MET A 1 -3.48 9.18 0.06
C MET A 1 -3.95 8.67 -1.30
N ASP A 2 -5.19 8.95 -1.72
CA ASP A 2 -5.73 8.43 -3.00
C ASP A 2 -4.91 8.85 -4.23
N ALA A 3 -4.37 10.07 -4.24
CA ALA A 3 -3.44 10.52 -5.28
C ALA A 3 -2.17 9.66 -5.36
N TYR A 4 -1.66 9.18 -4.22
CA TYR A 4 -0.48 8.31 -4.16
C TYR A 4 -0.80 6.86 -4.53
N LEU A 5 -1.96 6.34 -4.12
CA LEU A 5 -2.44 5.02 -4.54
C LEU A 5 -2.65 4.95 -6.06
N ARG A 6 -3.12 6.05 -6.65
CA ARG A 6 -3.28 6.17 -8.11
C ARG A 6 -1.95 6.38 -8.82
N LEU A 7 -1.12 7.31 -8.34
CA LEU A 7 0.16 7.72 -8.98
C LEU A 7 0.01 7.85 -10.50
N GLY A 8 -1.03 8.59 -10.92
CA GLY A 8 -1.36 8.81 -12.33
C GLY A 8 -2.16 7.71 -13.02
N ARG A 9 -2.37 6.52 -12.42
CA ARG A 9 -3.29 5.50 -12.97
C ARG A 9 -4.75 5.92 -12.78
N GLY A 10 -5.48 6.05 -13.89
CA GLY A 10 -6.93 6.30 -13.88
C GLY A 10 -7.72 5.11 -13.35
N GLY A 11 -8.91 5.37 -12.79
CA GLY A 11 -9.84 4.34 -12.30
C GLY A 11 -10.07 4.34 -10.78
N PRO A 12 -10.91 3.40 -10.29
CA PRO A 12 -11.20 3.27 -8.88
C PRO A 12 -9.93 2.88 -8.09
N VAL A 13 -9.82 3.41 -6.87
CA VAL A 13 -8.72 3.06 -5.96
C VAL A 13 -8.89 1.59 -5.57
N ARG A 14 -7.93 0.74 -5.95
CA ARG A 14 -7.93 -0.68 -5.60
C ARG A 14 -7.57 -0.86 -4.13
N ALA A 15 -8.10 -1.92 -3.52
CA ALA A 15 -7.73 -2.31 -2.15
C ALA A 15 -6.24 -2.63 -2.04
N VAL A 16 -5.67 -3.27 -3.07
CA VAL A 16 -4.24 -3.57 -3.17
C VAL A 16 -3.71 -3.08 -4.51
N THR A 17 -2.57 -2.40 -4.47
CA THR A 17 -1.86 -1.91 -5.66
C THR A 17 -0.39 -2.34 -5.57
N LEU A 18 0.05 -3.15 -6.53
CA LEU A 18 1.46 -3.50 -6.71
C LEU A 18 2.06 -2.64 -7.82
N ARG A 19 3.29 -2.19 -7.61
CA ARG A 19 4.03 -1.46 -8.63
C ARG A 19 5.53 -1.48 -8.38
N GLN A 20 6.24 -1.41 -9.48
CA GLN A 20 7.62 -0.94 -9.51
C GLN A 20 7.60 0.58 -9.40
N ILE A 21 8.51 1.12 -8.60
CA ILE A 21 8.68 2.56 -8.43
C ILE A 21 10.13 2.93 -8.72
N ARG A 22 10.37 4.18 -9.07
CA ARG A 22 11.73 4.69 -9.02
C ARG A 22 11.95 5.31 -7.64
N PRO A 23 13.20 5.40 -7.18
CA PRO A 23 13.51 6.15 -5.97
C PRO A 23 13.23 7.62 -6.23
N GLU A 24 12.02 8.07 -5.91
CA GLU A 24 11.52 9.37 -6.37
C GLU A 24 10.81 10.19 -5.27
N ASP A 25 10.41 9.59 -4.15
CA ASP A 25 9.74 10.33 -3.05
C ASP A 25 10.03 9.76 -1.64
N GLU A 26 10.73 10.54 -0.81
CA GLU A 26 11.01 10.24 0.60
C GLU A 26 9.77 10.32 1.50
N ARG A 27 8.65 10.86 1.02
CA ARG A 27 7.43 11.05 1.84
C ARG A 27 6.87 9.77 2.44
N ILE A 28 7.06 8.63 1.77
CA ILE A 28 6.51 7.33 2.21
C ILE A 28 7.60 6.44 2.79
N HIS A 29 8.76 6.35 2.13
CA HIS A 29 9.85 5.44 2.53
C HIS A 29 10.97 6.11 3.33
N GLY A 30 10.88 7.43 3.57
CA GLY A 30 11.87 8.20 4.32
C GLY A 30 13.27 8.07 3.73
N ALA A 31 14.27 7.96 4.61
CA ALA A 31 15.67 7.84 4.22
C ALA A 31 15.99 6.58 3.37
N ARG A 32 15.13 5.55 3.39
CA ARG A 32 15.31 4.34 2.58
C ARG A 32 14.69 4.45 1.18
N ALA A 33 14.07 5.58 0.85
CA ALA A 33 13.41 5.74 -0.45
C ALA A 33 14.33 5.50 -1.64
N ALA A 34 15.63 5.79 -1.50
CA ALA A 34 16.65 5.54 -2.51
C ALA A 34 16.82 4.04 -2.86
N ASP A 35 16.56 3.17 -1.89
CA ASP A 35 16.78 1.72 -2.00
C ASP A 35 15.54 0.99 -2.51
N ILE A 36 14.34 1.56 -2.30
CA ILE A 36 13.08 0.92 -2.68
C ILE A 36 12.86 0.98 -4.20
N ARG A 37 12.61 -0.19 -4.78
CA ARG A 37 12.38 -0.40 -6.23
C ARG A 37 10.99 -0.94 -6.54
N SER A 38 10.31 -1.54 -5.56
CA SER A 38 8.92 -1.94 -5.71
C SER A 38 8.16 -1.78 -4.40
N GLU A 39 6.84 -1.61 -4.50
CA GLU A 39 5.98 -1.49 -3.33
C GLU A 39 4.59 -2.09 -3.51
N ALA A 40 4.03 -2.53 -2.39
CA ALA A 40 2.63 -2.88 -2.25
C ALA A 40 1.92 -1.83 -1.39
N CYS A 41 0.94 -1.15 -1.97
CA CYS A 41 0.08 -0.21 -1.27
C CYS A 41 -1.28 -0.84 -1.01
N LEU A 42 -1.66 -0.95 0.27
CA LEU A 42 -2.93 -1.46 0.73
C LEU A 42 -3.76 -0.31 1.29
N ARG A 43 -4.97 -0.13 0.77
CA ARG A 43 -5.96 0.80 1.35
C ARG A 43 -6.72 0.05 2.44
N LEU A 44 -6.71 0.63 3.64
CA LEU A 44 -7.33 0.08 4.83
C LEU A 44 -8.62 0.82 5.17
N ASP A 45 -9.69 0.06 5.40
CA ASP A 45 -10.90 0.54 6.06
C ASP A 45 -10.83 0.25 7.57
N LEU A 46 -10.68 1.30 8.37
CA LEU A 46 -10.56 1.22 9.83
C LEU A 46 -11.91 1.31 10.56
N GLY A 47 -13.02 1.29 9.82
CA GLY A 47 -14.37 1.24 10.38
C GLY A 47 -15.09 2.59 10.40
N PRO A 48 -16.40 2.58 10.74
CA PRO A 48 -17.23 3.77 10.71
C PRO A 48 -16.70 4.85 11.66
N GLY A 49 -16.68 6.10 11.18
CA GLY A 49 -16.16 7.25 11.94
C GLY A 49 -14.64 7.40 11.91
N THR A 50 -13.91 6.46 11.31
CA THR A 50 -12.44 6.55 11.16
C THR A 50 -12.06 7.00 9.76
N ARG A 51 -10.93 7.70 9.63
CA ARG A 51 -10.36 8.03 8.31
C ARG A 51 -9.70 6.79 7.72
N PRO A 52 -9.85 6.52 6.41
CA PRO A 52 -9.18 5.39 5.77
C PRO A 52 -7.66 5.50 5.92
N GLY A 53 -7.02 4.36 6.22
CA GLY A 53 -5.58 4.23 6.45
C GLY A 53 -4.87 3.61 5.25
N MET A 54 -3.56 3.83 5.11
CA MET A 54 -2.77 3.22 4.04
C MET A 54 -1.61 2.45 4.67
N LEU A 55 -1.42 1.21 4.25
CA LEU A 55 -0.23 0.43 4.55
C LEU A 55 0.62 0.31 3.29
N VAL A 56 1.89 0.67 3.39
CA VAL A 56 2.84 0.54 2.28
C VAL A 56 3.96 -0.40 2.70
N LEU A 57 4.23 -1.40 1.87
CA LEU A 57 5.34 -2.33 2.02
C LEU A 57 6.32 -2.07 0.87
N GLY A 58 7.57 -1.69 1.17
CA GLY A 58 8.62 -1.47 0.19
C GLY A 58 9.58 -2.65 0.08
N SER A 59 10.15 -2.86 -1.11
CA SER A 59 11.23 -3.82 -1.38
C SER A 59 12.32 -3.20 -2.25
N GLU A 60 13.56 -3.63 -2.01
CA GLU A 60 14.73 -3.27 -2.82
C GLU A 60 14.77 -4.05 -4.14
N ASP A 61 14.09 -5.20 -4.23
CA ASP A 61 13.94 -5.94 -5.47
C ASP A 61 12.78 -5.34 -6.30
N PRO A 62 13.02 -4.88 -7.54
CA PRO A 62 11.97 -4.37 -8.41
C PRO A 62 10.89 -5.40 -8.77
N HIS A 63 11.12 -6.70 -8.64
CA HIS A 63 10.16 -7.74 -9.01
C HIS A 63 9.35 -8.29 -7.84
N HIS A 64 9.69 -7.92 -6.60
CA HIS A 64 9.03 -8.43 -5.40
C HIS A 64 7.55 -8.01 -5.30
N PHE A 65 7.23 -6.77 -5.71
CA PHE A 65 5.85 -6.26 -5.81
C PHE A 65 5.52 -5.86 -7.25
N SER A 66 5.58 -6.83 -8.14
CA SER A 66 5.24 -6.65 -9.55
C SER A 66 3.72 -6.55 -9.77
N PRO A 67 3.23 -5.66 -10.66
CA PRO A 67 1.83 -5.63 -11.08
C PRO A 67 1.28 -6.94 -11.67
N GLN A 68 2.15 -7.87 -12.09
CA GLN A 68 1.75 -9.18 -12.62
C GLN A 68 1.46 -10.22 -11.54
N GLN A 69 1.85 -9.99 -10.29
CA GLN A 69 1.61 -10.92 -9.19
C GLN A 69 0.16 -10.84 -8.69
N GLY A 70 -0.37 -11.97 -8.23
CA GLY A 70 -1.66 -12.02 -7.55
C GLY A 70 -1.65 -11.24 -6.24
N THR A 71 -2.74 -10.54 -5.94
CA THR A 71 -2.86 -9.69 -4.75
C THR A 71 -3.61 -10.36 -3.59
N ASP A 72 -4.01 -11.62 -3.72
CA ASP A 72 -4.90 -12.30 -2.76
C ASP A 72 -4.32 -12.40 -1.34
N LEU A 73 -3.04 -12.76 -1.23
CA LEU A 73 -2.37 -12.84 0.07
C LEU A 73 -2.30 -11.47 0.76
N LEU A 74 -2.01 -10.42 0.00
CA LEU A 74 -1.94 -9.06 0.53
C LEU A 74 -3.32 -8.51 0.85
N ALA A 75 -4.35 -8.86 0.08
CA ALA A 75 -5.74 -8.51 0.39
C ALA A 75 -6.20 -9.18 1.68
N PHE A 76 -5.89 -10.47 1.86
CA PHE A 76 -6.16 -11.20 3.09
C PHE A 76 -5.42 -10.59 4.28
N PHE A 77 -4.13 -10.31 4.11
CA PHE A 77 -3.32 -9.66 5.14
C PHE A 77 -3.88 -8.29 5.53
N GLY A 78 -4.26 -7.47 4.56
CA GLY A 78 -4.91 -6.17 4.78
C GLY A 78 -6.19 -6.30 5.60
N ALA A 79 -7.07 -7.24 5.26
CA ALA A 79 -8.32 -7.46 6.00
C ALA A 79 -8.08 -7.92 7.45
N VAL A 80 -7.08 -8.77 7.69
CA VAL A 80 -6.67 -9.16 9.06
C VAL A 80 -6.11 -7.95 9.82
N PHE A 81 -5.28 -7.15 9.15
CA PHE A 81 -4.66 -5.95 9.72
C PHE A 81 -5.70 -4.89 10.09
N GLU A 82 -6.68 -4.62 9.23
CA GLU A 82 -7.83 -3.76 9.53
C GLU A 82 -8.56 -4.20 10.79
N ARG A 83 -8.84 -5.50 10.91
CA ARG A 83 -9.56 -6.05 12.07
C ARG A 83 -8.74 -5.99 13.35
N ALA A 84 -7.43 -6.18 13.25
CA ALA A 84 -6.53 -6.00 14.39
C ALA A 84 -6.47 -4.53 14.84
N LEU A 85 -6.34 -3.57 13.91
CA LEU A 85 -6.28 -2.14 14.22
C LEU A 85 -7.60 -1.58 14.77
N ARG A 86 -8.75 -2.03 14.24
CA ARG A 86 -10.08 -1.64 14.72
C ARG A 86 -10.27 -1.89 16.21
N ARG A 87 -9.62 -2.92 16.78
CA ARG A 87 -9.64 -3.19 18.23
C ARG A 87 -9.04 -2.04 19.05
N TRP A 88 -8.05 -1.34 18.52
CA TRP A 88 -7.27 -0.33 19.23
C TRP A 88 -7.73 1.10 18.97
N LEU A 89 -8.52 1.31 17.91
CA LEU A 89 -9.06 2.61 17.52
C LEU A 89 -10.49 2.85 18.02
N ALA A 90 -11.09 1.85 18.67
CA ALA A 90 -12.43 1.88 19.26
C ALA A 90 -12.39 2.29 20.73
#